data_AF-A0A939F653-F1
#
_entry.id   AF-A0A939F653-F1
#
_cell.length_a   1.000
_cell.length_b   1.000
_cell.length_c   1.000
_cell.angle_alpha   90.00
_cell.angle_beta   90.00
_cell.angle_gamma   90.00
#
_symmetry.space_group_name_H-M   'P 1'
#
loop_
_entity.id
_entity.type
_entity.pdbx_description
1 polymer ?
#
loop_
_entity_poly.entity_id
_entity_poly.type
_entity_poly.pdbx_seq_one_letter_code
_entity_poly.pdbx_strand_id
1 'polypeptide(L)'
;MPRSTLERITDREQTVAAEAERTRTEMEQLVGRLSKLEGELVELAIARKVVLALDQGEDGNARNPNVPDNPAYQHILAALGDAGTPWRVRDLCQALDLGIEPKHVEGMRFKLKRLVGHGLVTETEPGLFALHHQ
;
A
#
# COMPACT_ATOMS: atom_id res chain seq x y z
N MET A 1 38.42 -49.38 17.91
CA MET A 1 37.21 -49.72 18.68
C MET A 1 36.07 -48.85 18.18
N PRO A 2 34.90 -49.39 17.80
CA PRO A 2 33.76 -48.56 17.42
C PRO A 2 33.27 -47.75 18.64
N ARG A 3 32.89 -46.48 18.42
CA ARG A 3 32.32 -45.63 19.46
C ARG A 3 31.03 -46.25 20.00
N SER A 4 30.85 -46.18 21.32
CA SER A 4 29.65 -46.62 22.00
C SER A 4 28.43 -45.80 21.56
N THR A 5 27.24 -46.39 21.66
CA THR A 5 25.98 -45.69 21.34
C THR A 5 25.79 -44.44 22.20
N LEU A 6 26.26 -44.45 23.45
CA LEU A 6 26.20 -43.29 24.35
C LEU A 6 27.07 -42.13 23.83
N GLU A 7 28.31 -42.38 23.42
CA GLU A 7 29.18 -41.35 22.84
C GLU A 7 28.56 -40.72 21.60
N ARG A 8 27.91 -41.52 20.74
CA ARG A 8 27.20 -41.00 19.55
C ARG A 8 26.00 -40.12 19.90
N ILE A 9 25.28 -40.44 20.98
CA ILE A 9 24.18 -39.61 21.47
C ILE A 9 24.73 -38.29 22.00
N THR A 10 25.78 -38.32 22.83
CA THR A 10 26.42 -37.10 23.35
C THR A 10 26.96 -36.21 22.25
N ASP A 11 27.62 -36.76 21.22
CA ASP A 11 28.07 -36.00 20.04
C ASP A 11 26.88 -35.32 19.33
N ARG A 12 25.75 -36.03 19.22
CA ARG A 12 24.55 -35.48 18.58
C ARG A 12 23.88 -34.40 19.43
N GLU A 13 23.79 -34.59 20.74
CA GLU A 13 23.27 -33.59 21.69
C GLU A 13 24.08 -32.30 21.63
N GLN A 14 25.41 -32.40 21.61
CA GLN A 14 26.30 -31.24 21.48
C GLN A 14 26.11 -30.53 20.13
N THR A 15 25.95 -31.28 19.04
CA THR A 15 25.69 -30.72 17.71
C THR A 15 24.37 -29.94 17.70
N VAL A 16 23.30 -30.54 18.23
CA VAL A 16 21.97 -29.89 18.29
C VAL A 16 22.00 -28.67 19.21
N ALA A 17 22.70 -28.75 20.35
CA ALA A 17 22.86 -27.61 21.25
C ALA A 17 23.59 -26.44 20.56
N ALA A 18 24.65 -26.73 19.80
CA ALA A 18 25.38 -25.72 19.04
C ALA A 18 24.55 -25.10 17.91
N GLU A 19 23.73 -25.89 17.22
CA GLU A 19 22.77 -25.40 16.22
C GLU A 19 21.70 -24.52 16.86
N ALA A 20 21.13 -24.95 18.00
CA ALA A 20 20.13 -24.18 18.73
C ALA A 20 20.67 -22.83 19.21
N GLU A 21 21.93 -22.77 19.64
CA GLU A 21 22.58 -21.51 20.04
C GLU A 21 22.75 -20.56 18.85
N ARG A 22 23.24 -21.07 17.71
CA ARG A 22 23.37 -20.28 16.47
C ARG A 22 22.02 -19.71 16.04
N THR A 23 20.97 -20.54 16.03
CA THR A 23 19.62 -20.09 15.69
C THR A 23 19.14 -19.00 16.64
N ARG A 24 19.42 -19.12 17.95
CA ARG A 24 19.06 -18.08 18.93
C ARG A 24 19.77 -16.77 18.64
N THR A 25 21.08 -16.82 18.34
CA THR A 25 21.84 -15.63 17.93
C THR A 25 21.30 -15.01 16.64
N GLU A 26 20.93 -15.82 15.63
CA GLU A 26 20.31 -15.32 14.40
C GLU A 26 18.96 -14.65 14.67
N MET A 27 18.14 -15.21 15.56
CA MET A 27 16.87 -14.59 15.97
C MET A 27 17.09 -13.24 16.64
N GLU A 28 18.07 -13.12 17.55
CA GLU A 28 18.41 -11.85 18.19
C GLU A 28 18.83 -10.78 17.15
N GLN A 29 19.62 -11.16 16.15
CA GLN A 29 20.02 -10.27 15.06
C GLN A 29 18.82 -9.84 14.21
N LEU A 30 17.92 -10.77 13.88
CA LEU A 30 16.71 -10.47 13.12
C LEU A 30 15.76 -9.54 13.88
N VAL A 31 15.58 -9.77 15.20
CA VAL A 31 14.81 -8.88 16.07
C VAL A 31 15.42 -7.48 16.08
N GLY A 32 16.74 -7.37 16.25
CA GLY A 32 17.41 -6.06 16.20
C GLY A 32 17.24 -5.34 14.86
N ARG A 33 17.32 -6.08 13.74
CA ARG A 33 17.10 -5.53 12.40
C ARG A 33 15.64 -5.09 12.20
N LEU A 34 14.68 -5.86 12.69
CA LEU A 34 13.25 -5.50 12.61
C LEU A 34 12.97 -4.22 13.38
N SER A 35 13.43 -4.11 14.63
CA SER A 35 13.25 -2.91 15.44
C SER A 35 13.84 -1.66 14.77
N LYS A 36 14.97 -1.80 14.06
CA LYS A 36 15.56 -0.70 13.29
C LYS A 36 14.65 -0.25 12.15
N LEU A 37 14.14 -1.21 11.35
CA LEU A 37 13.24 -0.91 10.23
C LEU A 37 11.92 -0.30 10.71
N GLU A 38 11.37 -0.79 11.82
CA GLU A 38 10.19 -0.21 12.46
C GLU A 38 10.44 1.22 12.93
N GLY A 39 11.63 1.49 13.50
CA GLY A 39 12.07 2.85 13.83
C GLY A 39 12.14 3.77 12.61
N GLU A 40 12.75 3.32 11.52
CA GLU A 40 12.82 4.07 10.25
C GLU A 40 11.42 4.36 9.69
N LEU A 41 10.47 3.41 9.78
CA LEU A 41 9.08 3.64 9.38
C LEU A 41 8.37 4.70 10.23
N VAL A 42 8.60 4.71 11.54
CA VAL A 42 8.07 5.74 12.44
C VAL A 42 8.63 7.11 12.08
N GLU A 43 9.95 7.21 11.85
CA GLU A 43 10.60 8.45 11.42
C GLU A 43 10.04 8.97 10.09
N LEU A 44 9.87 8.08 9.10
CA LEU A 44 9.27 8.43 7.81
C LEU A 44 7.81 8.85 7.95
N ALA A 45 7.03 8.22 8.84
CA ALA A 45 5.65 8.62 9.09
C ALA A 45 5.57 10.02 9.71
N ILE A 46 6.50 10.35 10.62
CA ILE A 46 6.63 11.70 11.17
C ILE A 46 7.02 12.68 10.07
N ALA A 47 8.04 12.36 9.26
CA ALA A 47 8.48 13.20 8.16
C ALA A 47 7.35 13.47 7.17
N ARG A 48 6.57 12.46 6.79
CA ARG A 48 5.37 12.59 5.95
C ARG A 48 4.35 13.55 6.58
N LYS A 49 4.09 13.42 7.89
CA LYS A 49 3.18 14.33 8.60
C LYS A 49 3.68 15.77 8.56
N VAL A 50 4.98 15.99 8.73
CA VAL A 50 5.59 17.33 8.64
C VAL A 50 5.45 17.89 7.23
N VAL A 51 5.80 17.12 6.20
CA VAL A 51 5.65 17.55 4.79
C VAL A 51 4.20 17.90 4.46
N LEU A 52 3.24 17.07 4.86
CA LEU A 52 1.81 17.35 4.66
C LEU A 52 1.34 18.58 5.44
N ALA A 53 1.86 18.82 6.64
CA ALA A 53 1.53 20.01 7.41
C ALA A 53 2.14 21.29 6.80
N LEU A 54 3.33 21.19 6.20
CA LEU A 54 3.93 22.29 5.45
C LEU A 54 3.16 22.56 4.15
N ASP A 55 2.78 21.52 3.41
CA ASP A 55 1.92 21.61 2.22
C ASP A 55 0.57 22.28 2.57
N GLN A 56 -0.05 21.91 3.71
CA GLN A 56 -1.27 22.56 4.20
C GLN A 56 -1.05 23.98 4.77
N GLY A 57 0.18 24.28 5.22
CA GLY A 57 0.55 25.54 5.85
C GLY A 57 0.97 26.63 4.85
N GLU A 58 1.46 26.23 3.68
CA GLU A 58 1.73 27.13 2.55
C GLU A 58 0.47 27.36 1.71
N ASP A 59 -0.54 26.51 1.90
CA ASP A 59 -1.78 26.53 1.13
C ASP A 59 -3.02 26.36 2.01
N GLY A 60 -3.49 27.48 2.56
CA GLY A 60 -4.90 27.60 2.95
C GLY A 60 -5.89 27.39 1.77
N ASN A 61 -5.42 27.10 0.55
CA ASN A 61 -6.24 26.79 -0.62
C ASN A 61 -5.46 26.22 -1.83
N ALA A 62 -4.58 25.22 -1.68
CA ALA A 62 -4.17 24.40 -2.84
C ALA A 62 -5.16 23.25 -3.00
N ARG A 63 -6.39 23.63 -3.37
CA ARG A 63 -7.12 22.81 -4.33
C ARG A 63 -6.17 22.56 -5.48
N ASN A 64 -5.81 21.31 -5.72
CA ASN A 64 -5.26 20.94 -7.03
C ASN A 64 -6.21 21.55 -8.07
N PRO A 65 -5.79 22.52 -8.89
CA PRO A 65 -6.71 23.28 -9.76
C PRO A 65 -7.44 22.37 -10.76
N ASN A 66 -6.99 21.12 -10.91
CA ASN A 66 -7.62 20.09 -11.72
C ASN A 66 -8.60 19.18 -10.96
N VAL A 67 -8.61 19.12 -9.62
CA VAL A 67 -9.54 18.27 -8.87
C VAL A 67 -10.80 19.08 -8.53
N PRO A 68 -11.99 18.70 -9.03
CA PRO A 68 -13.21 19.43 -8.69
C PRO A 68 -13.53 19.26 -7.20
N ASP A 69 -14.12 20.29 -6.59
CA ASP A 69 -14.42 20.44 -5.15
C ASP A 69 -15.32 19.40 -4.47
N ASN A 70 -15.68 18.33 -5.16
CA ASN A 70 -16.56 17.30 -4.61
C ASN A 70 -15.73 16.16 -4.01
N PRO A 71 -15.94 15.79 -2.72
CA PRO A 71 -15.19 14.71 -2.06
C PRO A 71 -15.33 13.35 -2.78
N ALA A 72 -16.39 13.15 -3.57
CA ALA A 72 -16.54 11.95 -4.39
C ALA A 72 -15.39 11.77 -5.41
N TYR A 73 -14.80 12.85 -5.92
CA TYR A 73 -13.66 12.74 -6.84
C TYR A 73 -12.40 12.24 -6.14
N GLN A 74 -12.16 12.66 -4.91
CA GLN A 74 -11.02 12.20 -4.12
C GLN A 74 -11.12 10.71 -3.81
N HIS A 75 -12.31 10.21 -3.45
CA HIS A 75 -12.54 8.78 -3.22
C HIS A 75 -12.33 7.95 -4.50
N ILE A 76 -12.74 8.45 -5.67
CA ILE A 76 -12.52 7.77 -6.95
C ILE A 76 -11.02 7.70 -7.29
N LEU A 77 -10.28 8.79 -7.10
CA LEU A 77 -8.84 8.83 -7.37
C LEU A 77 -8.05 7.91 -6.41
N ALA A 78 -8.44 7.87 -5.14
CA ALA A 78 -7.86 6.95 -4.16
C ALA A 78 -8.09 5.48 -4.57
N ALA A 79 -9.33 5.12 -4.93
CA ALA A 79 -9.66 3.76 -5.36
C ALA A 79 -8.88 3.31 -6.62
N LEU A 80 -8.70 4.21 -7.59
CA LEU A 80 -7.89 3.93 -8.78
C LEU A 80 -6.39 3.81 -8.47
N GLY A 81 -5.91 4.53 -7.43
CA GLY A 81 -4.52 4.46 -6.96
C GLY A 81 -4.20 3.14 -6.27
N ASP A 82 -5.07 2.72 -5.35
CA ASP A 82 -4.90 1.47 -4.60
C ASP A 82 -4.96 0.24 -5.51
N ALA A 83 -5.76 0.31 -6.59
CA ALA A 83 -5.94 -0.76 -7.56
C ALA A 83 -4.70 -1.05 -8.41
N GLY A 84 -3.87 -0.04 -8.69
CA GLY A 84 -2.72 -0.11 -9.59
C GLY A 84 -3.03 -0.56 -11.03
N THR A 85 -4.32 -0.69 -11.41
CA THR A 85 -4.79 -1.25 -12.68
C THR A 85 -6.02 -0.51 -13.20
N PRO A 86 -6.28 -0.49 -14.53
CA PRO A 86 -7.46 0.15 -15.08
C PRO A 86 -8.75 -0.58 -14.67
N TRP A 87 -9.75 0.15 -14.18
CA TRP A 87 -11.03 -0.41 -13.70
C TRP A 87 -12.21 -0.01 -14.58
N ARG A 88 -13.21 -0.90 -14.70
CA ARG A 88 -14.50 -0.53 -15.30
C ARG A 88 -15.29 0.30 -14.30
N VAL A 89 -16.23 1.09 -14.83
CA VAL A 89 -17.18 1.89 -14.01
C VAL A 89 -17.93 1.02 -12.99
N ARG A 90 -18.30 -0.21 -13.36
CA ARG A 90 -19.01 -1.14 -12.46
C ARG A 90 -18.13 -1.61 -11.30
N ASP A 91 -16.86 -1.89 -11.58
CA ASP A 91 -15.88 -2.33 -10.57
C ASP A 91 -15.62 -1.20 -9.57
N LEU A 92 -15.52 0.05 -10.06
CA LEU A 92 -15.43 1.25 -9.23
C LEU A 92 -16.66 1.47 -8.35
N CYS A 93 -17.87 1.30 -8.90
CA CYS A 93 -19.09 1.38 -8.10
C CYS A 93 -19.07 0.35 -6.97
N GLN A 94 -18.72 -0.90 -7.28
CA GLN A 94 -18.68 -1.98 -6.30
C GLN A 94 -17.60 -1.76 -5.23
N ALA A 95 -16.40 -1.32 -5.62
CA ALA A 95 -15.30 -1.06 -4.68
C ALA A 95 -15.56 0.13 -3.74
N LEU A 96 -16.40 1.08 -4.16
CA LEU A 96 -16.81 2.23 -3.36
C LEU A 96 -18.13 1.99 -2.61
N ASP A 97 -18.61 0.74 -2.55
CA ASP A 97 -19.91 0.35 -1.97
C ASP A 97 -21.09 1.20 -2.51
N LEU A 98 -20.98 1.62 -3.77
CA LEU A 98 -22.04 2.30 -4.49
C LEU A 98 -22.88 1.25 -5.23
N GLY A 99 -24.20 1.39 -5.15
CA GLY A 99 -25.11 0.49 -5.85
C GLY A 99 -24.83 0.44 -7.35
N ILE A 100 -25.09 -0.70 -7.98
CA ILE A 100 -24.84 -0.96 -9.41
C ILE A 100 -26.03 -0.60 -10.31
N GLU A 101 -27.03 0.12 -9.79
CA GLU A 101 -28.17 0.58 -10.56
C GLU A 101 -27.74 1.56 -11.67
N PRO A 102 -28.48 1.62 -12.80
CA PRO A 102 -28.12 2.48 -13.94
C PRO A 102 -27.80 3.93 -13.55
N LYS A 103 -28.57 4.51 -12.62
CA LYS A 103 -28.36 5.87 -12.11
C LYS A 103 -26.97 6.09 -11.47
N HIS A 104 -26.45 5.09 -10.77
CA HIS A 104 -25.17 5.18 -10.07
C HIS A 104 -24.01 4.94 -11.04
N VAL A 105 -24.16 4.00 -11.97
CA VAL A 105 -23.18 3.74 -13.03
C VAL A 105 -23.06 4.95 -13.97
N GLU A 106 -24.17 5.57 -14.38
CA GLU A 106 -24.16 6.78 -15.21
C GLU A 106 -23.56 7.97 -14.47
N GLY A 107 -23.94 8.17 -13.21
CA GLY A 107 -23.36 9.20 -12.36
C GLY A 107 -21.85 9.03 -12.17
N MET A 108 -21.38 7.79 -12.00
CA MET A 108 -19.96 7.47 -11.91
C MET A 108 -19.24 7.72 -13.24
N ARG A 109 -19.84 7.31 -14.37
CA ARG A 109 -19.29 7.56 -15.71
C ARG A 109 -19.13 9.06 -15.99
N PHE A 110 -20.11 9.88 -15.61
CA PHE A 110 -20.02 11.33 -15.78
C PHE A 110 -18.85 11.93 -14.97
N LYS A 111 -18.68 11.48 -13.72
CA LYS A 111 -17.57 11.90 -12.86
C LYS A 111 -16.21 11.51 -13.42
N LEU A 112 -16.08 10.27 -13.92
CA LEU A 112 -14.85 9.80 -14.56
C LEU A 112 -14.53 10.57 -15.83
N LYS A 113 -15.51 10.81 -16.71
CA LYS A 113 -15.32 11.64 -17.92
C LYS A 113 -14.88 13.06 -17.57
N ARG A 114 -15.39 13.63 -16.48
CA ARG A 114 -14.94 14.93 -15.99
C ARG A 114 -13.48 14.89 -15.52
N LEU A 115 -13.08 13.86 -14.77
CA LEU A 115 -11.68 13.67 -14.34
C LEU A 115 -10.72 13.45 -15.53
N VAL A 116 -11.19 12.80 -16.60
CA VAL A 116 -10.44 12.69 -17.86
C VAL A 116 -10.24 14.07 -18.50
N GLY A 117 -11.28 14.92 -18.53
CA GLY A 117 -11.17 16.29 -19.02
C GLY A 117 -10.18 17.16 -18.23
N HIS A 118 -9.92 16.80 -16.96
CA HIS A 118 -8.93 17.46 -16.10
C HIS A 118 -7.54 16.80 -16.14
N GLY A 119 -7.34 15.76 -16.96
CA GLY A 119 -6.05 15.07 -17.07
C GLY A 119 -5.63 14.26 -15.84
N LEU A 120 -6.57 13.95 -14.93
CA LEU A 120 -6.28 13.19 -13.70
C LEU A 120 -6.49 11.68 -13.88
N VAL A 121 -7.37 11.31 -14.81
CA VAL A 121 -7.71 9.93 -15.15
C VAL A 121 -7.56 9.78 -16.66
N THR A 122 -7.10 8.62 -17.12
CA THR A 122 -7.04 8.27 -18.54
C THR A 122 -8.02 7.16 -18.83
N GLU A 123 -8.77 7.28 -19.92
CA GLU A 123 -9.56 6.17 -20.46
C GLU A 123 -8.67 5.38 -21.43
N THR A 124 -8.14 4.25 -20.98
CA THR A 124 -7.21 3.42 -21.76
C THR A 124 -7.92 2.68 -22.88
N GLU A 125 -9.16 2.26 -22.63
CA GLU A 125 -10.07 1.64 -23.58
C GLU A 125 -11.50 2.10 -23.28
N PRO A 126 -12.46 1.98 -24.23
CA PRO A 126 -13.85 2.35 -23.98
C PRO A 126 -14.41 1.74 -22.68
N GLY A 127 -14.60 2.59 -21.67
CA GLY A 127 -15.12 2.23 -20.36
C GLY A 127 -14.11 1.67 -19.35
N LEU A 128 -12.80 1.68 -19.63
CA LEU A 128 -11.71 1.36 -18.69
C LEU A 128 -10.96 2.63 -18.30
N PHE A 129 -10.85 2.89 -17.00
CA PHE A 129 -10.26 4.10 -16.46
C PHE A 129 -9.09 3.78 -15.55
N ALA A 130 -7.98 4.50 -15.71
CA ALA A 130 -6.79 4.39 -14.87
C ALA A 130 -6.33 5.78 -14.41
N LEU A 131 -5.58 5.86 -13.31
CA LEU A 131 -4.90 7.10 -12.95
C LEU A 131 -3.95 7.51 -14.07
N HIS A 132 -4.01 8.79 -14.44
CA HIS A 132 -3.05 9.36 -15.38
C HIS A 132 -1.66 9.34 -14.72
N HIS A 133 -0.77 8.46 -15.20
CA HIS A 133 0.65 8.53 -14.87
C HIS A 133 1.29 9.54 -15.83
N GLN A 134 1.83 10.64 -15.29
CA GLN A 134 2.67 11.58 -16.04
C GLN A 134 4.01 10.94 -16.39
#